data_AF-A0A7V7SUQ9-F1
#
_entry.id   AF-A0A7V7SUQ9-F1
#
_cell.length_a   1.000
_cell.length_b   1.000
_cell.length_c   1.000
_cell.angle_alpha   90.00
_cell.angle_beta   90.00
_cell.angle_gamma   90.00
#
_symmetry.space_group_name_H-M   'P 1'
#
loop_
_entity.id
_entity.type
_entity.pdbx_description
1 polymer ?
#
loop_
_entity_poly.entity_id
_entity_poly.type
_entity_poly.pdbx_seq_one_letter_code
_entity_poly.pdbx_strand_id
1 'polypeptide(L)'
;MKRFRWILLVLLLPLAACMAPAPQAAVDTPFGRVRAADPETAHSVAIMLQELHPQVAAVLPGSEIHFPEIWVQERLQVQQSHFSQETGLTVFGADDQPLRIHLKANSPRLRQTLAHELVHALMGESWEPLPGVLEEGICEVIAAKLNPDMAPSRAAGLLASASAWFGGLEGELLCTVPRREPWTRDTLLSLSFRIESERTAPDHLGFRDILEFDNRQLHQRWRKGEIPDYHGLGYLLVAWILRDHDIDVLFQLSLDAKAKGLEKVPVGWVLRLARIYDQVGLAHASTKLLGDEELEEMAYHSAVEFARRCASFFPKFFPGHTASEFMDLGQPRLRIGQSQEQPLTDIPAFRAELDLSWFLEL
;
A
#
# COMPACT_ATOMS: atom_id res chain seq x y z
N MET A 1 -30.40 46.77 -38.97
CA MET A 1 -29.51 46.46 -37.82
C MET A 1 -30.19 45.62 -36.73
N LYS A 2 -30.68 44.41 -37.05
CA LYS A 2 -31.30 43.49 -36.07
C LYS A 2 -31.09 42.06 -36.58
N ARG A 3 -29.99 41.37 -36.24
CA ARG A 3 -29.81 39.90 -36.47
C ARG A 3 -28.48 39.29 -36.01
N PHE A 4 -27.75 39.88 -35.04
CA PHE A 4 -26.42 39.34 -34.63
C PHE A 4 -26.27 39.04 -33.13
N ARG A 5 -27.37 38.96 -32.36
CA ARG A 5 -27.31 38.75 -30.90
C ARG A 5 -27.58 37.31 -30.41
N TRP A 6 -27.93 36.38 -31.30
CA TRP A 6 -28.30 35.01 -30.89
C TRP A 6 -27.19 33.95 -31.04
N ILE A 7 -26.08 34.27 -31.72
CA ILE A 7 -24.98 33.30 -31.94
C ILE A 7 -24.05 33.19 -30.72
N LEU A 8 -24.02 34.19 -29.83
CA LEU A 8 -23.12 34.16 -28.67
C LEU A 8 -23.63 33.31 -27.49
N LEU A 9 -24.93 32.97 -27.42
CA LEU A 9 -25.50 32.24 -26.28
C LEU A 9 -25.36 30.71 -26.40
N VAL A 10 -25.14 30.18 -27.61
CA VAL A 10 -25.04 28.72 -27.85
C VAL A 10 -23.61 28.20 -27.66
N LEU A 11 -22.59 29.07 -27.72
CA LEU A 11 -21.18 28.70 -27.55
C LEU A 11 -20.69 28.65 -26.09
N LEU A 12 -21.51 29.04 -25.11
CA LEU A 12 -21.18 28.96 -23.68
C LEU A 12 -21.72 27.72 -22.96
N LEU A 13 -22.56 26.91 -23.62
CA LEU A 13 -23.14 25.69 -23.05
C LEU A 13 -22.23 24.43 -23.03
N PRO A 14 -21.15 24.29 -23.82
CA PRO A 14 -20.31 23.09 -23.75
C PRO A 14 -19.16 23.17 -22.74
N LEU A 15 -18.88 24.33 -22.11
CA LEU A 15 -17.78 24.46 -21.16
C LEU A 15 -18.12 23.98 -19.74
N ALA A 16 -19.40 23.73 -19.44
CA ALA A 16 -19.83 23.11 -18.18
C ALA A 16 -19.88 21.56 -18.23
N ALA A 17 -19.48 20.95 -19.34
CA ALA A 17 -19.72 19.52 -19.64
C ALA A 17 -18.57 18.56 -19.26
N CYS A 18 -17.55 19.00 -18.51
CA CYS A 18 -16.36 18.20 -18.22
C CYS A 18 -16.32 17.57 -16.81
N MET A 19 -17.45 17.39 -16.13
CA MET A 19 -17.47 16.59 -14.90
C MET A 19 -18.40 15.39 -15.08
N ALA A 20 -17.91 14.20 -14.74
CA ALA A 20 -18.74 13.00 -14.71
C ALA A 20 -19.97 13.28 -13.83
N PRO A 21 -21.20 12.95 -14.29
CA PRO A 21 -22.39 13.20 -13.50
C PRO A 21 -22.32 12.44 -12.17
N ALA A 22 -22.88 13.05 -11.12
CA ALA A 22 -23.00 12.38 -9.83
C ALA A 22 -23.79 11.07 -9.96
N PRO A 23 -23.40 9.99 -9.26
CA PRO A 23 -24.20 8.78 -9.22
C PRO A 23 -25.61 9.08 -8.68
N GLN A 24 -26.61 8.36 -9.21
CA GLN A 24 -28.02 8.71 -9.05
C GLN A 24 -28.57 8.38 -7.66
N ALA A 25 -28.24 7.21 -7.13
CA ALA A 25 -28.68 6.81 -5.80
C ALA A 25 -27.88 7.58 -4.74
N ALA A 26 -28.55 8.05 -3.70
CA ALA A 26 -27.92 8.77 -2.60
C ALA A 26 -28.51 8.33 -1.26
N VAL A 27 -27.64 8.21 -0.26
CA VAL A 27 -28.00 7.94 1.14
C VAL A 27 -27.30 8.97 2.01
N ASP A 28 -28.07 9.73 2.77
CA ASP A 28 -27.56 10.69 3.76
C ASP A 28 -27.24 9.98 5.08
N THR A 29 -26.16 10.38 5.73
CA THR A 29 -25.73 9.91 7.05
C THR A 29 -25.41 11.11 7.95
N PRO A 30 -25.26 10.93 9.26
CA PRO A 30 -24.74 12.00 10.13
C PRO A 30 -23.33 12.48 9.78
N PHE A 31 -22.57 11.73 8.98
CA PHE A 31 -21.16 11.96 8.67
C PHE A 31 -20.89 12.32 7.21
N GLY A 32 -21.94 12.58 6.42
CA GLY A 32 -21.82 12.91 5.01
C GLY A 32 -22.86 12.19 4.14
N ARG A 33 -22.64 12.23 2.83
CA ARG A 33 -23.55 11.65 1.83
C ARG A 33 -22.84 10.63 0.97
N VAL A 34 -23.42 9.45 0.81
CA VAL A 34 -22.91 8.42 -0.09
C VAL A 34 -23.75 8.38 -1.36
N ARG A 35 -23.09 8.33 -2.52
CA ARG A 35 -23.69 8.18 -3.84
C ARG A 35 -23.16 6.94 -4.55
N ALA A 36 -24.04 6.19 -5.21
CA ALA A 36 -23.67 5.06 -6.04
C ALA A 36 -24.59 4.90 -7.26
N ALA A 37 -24.27 3.94 -8.13
CA ALA A 37 -25.11 3.63 -9.29
C ALA A 37 -26.48 3.08 -8.88
N ASP A 38 -26.53 2.30 -7.80
CA ASP A 38 -27.73 1.66 -7.27
C ASP A 38 -27.92 1.92 -5.75
N PRO A 39 -29.16 1.80 -5.23
CA PRO A 39 -29.45 2.07 -3.82
C PRO A 39 -28.79 1.10 -2.84
N GLU A 40 -28.54 -0.15 -3.22
CA GLU A 40 -27.97 -1.18 -2.34
C GLU A 40 -26.50 -0.87 -2.06
N THR A 41 -25.72 -0.56 -3.09
CA THR A 41 -24.33 -0.11 -2.96
C THR A 41 -24.24 1.17 -2.13
N ALA A 42 -25.11 2.16 -2.39
CA ALA A 42 -25.11 3.41 -1.63
C ALA A 42 -25.41 3.17 -0.14
N HIS A 43 -26.37 2.29 0.16
CA HIS A 43 -26.72 1.94 1.54
C HIS A 43 -25.60 1.16 2.24
N SER A 44 -25.02 0.16 1.57
CA SER A 44 -23.90 -0.62 2.10
C SER A 44 -22.71 0.26 2.49
N VAL A 45 -22.30 1.17 1.62
CA VAL A 45 -21.19 2.10 1.90
C VAL A 45 -21.59 3.16 2.93
N ALA A 46 -22.85 3.58 3.00
CA ALA A 46 -23.35 4.47 4.06
C ALA A 46 -23.30 3.84 5.46
N ILE A 47 -23.48 2.51 5.57
CA ILE A 47 -23.25 1.78 6.83
C ILE A 47 -21.75 1.81 7.18
N MET A 48 -20.87 1.50 6.22
CA MET A 48 -19.42 1.57 6.45
C MET A 48 -18.96 2.97 6.87
N LEU A 49 -19.50 4.03 6.26
CA LEU A 49 -19.19 5.42 6.62
C LEU A 49 -19.58 5.71 8.07
N GLN A 50 -20.80 5.31 8.49
CA GLN A 50 -21.28 5.52 9.86
C GLN A 50 -20.43 4.80 10.91
N GLU A 51 -19.87 3.65 10.55
CA GLU A 51 -18.97 2.90 11.42
C GLU A 51 -17.56 3.49 11.46
N LEU A 52 -16.98 3.76 10.29
CA LEU A 52 -15.56 4.10 10.15
C LEU A 52 -15.25 5.55 10.52
N HIS A 53 -16.11 6.51 10.16
CA HIS A 53 -15.86 7.93 10.44
C HIS A 53 -15.54 8.22 11.92
N PRO A 54 -16.39 7.82 12.89
CA PRO A 54 -16.09 8.06 14.30
C PRO A 54 -14.86 7.26 14.79
N GLN A 55 -14.57 6.09 14.19
CA GLN A 55 -13.39 5.31 14.55
C GLN A 55 -12.09 5.96 14.07
N VAL A 56 -12.08 6.51 12.85
CA VAL A 56 -10.95 7.27 12.31
C VAL A 56 -10.73 8.52 13.16
N ALA A 57 -11.78 9.31 13.42
CA ALA A 57 -11.69 10.49 14.27
C ALA A 57 -11.17 10.19 15.69
N ALA A 58 -11.54 9.03 16.25
CA ALA A 58 -11.08 8.62 17.58
C ALA A 58 -9.57 8.26 17.64
N VAL A 59 -8.97 7.84 16.52
CA VAL A 59 -7.55 7.44 16.46
C VAL A 59 -6.65 8.47 15.79
N LEU A 60 -7.21 9.48 15.12
CA LEU A 60 -6.48 10.52 14.42
C LEU A 60 -6.49 11.83 15.24
N PRO A 61 -5.41 12.16 15.98
CA PRO A 61 -5.37 13.40 16.75
C PRO A 61 -5.46 14.61 15.82
N GLY A 62 -6.11 15.69 16.29
CA GLY A 62 -6.34 16.87 15.45
C GLY A 62 -7.29 16.64 14.28
N SER A 63 -8.13 15.60 14.33
CA SER A 63 -9.17 15.38 13.33
C SER A 63 -10.16 16.54 13.30
N GLU A 64 -10.54 16.99 12.11
CA GLU A 64 -11.58 17.98 11.90
C GLU A 64 -12.91 17.33 11.49
N ILE A 65 -14.02 17.98 11.85
CA ILE A 65 -15.36 17.48 11.50
C ILE A 65 -15.67 17.92 10.07
N HIS A 66 -15.44 17.01 9.13
CA HIS A 66 -15.82 17.15 7.73
C HIS A 66 -16.89 16.15 7.35
N PHE A 67 -17.78 16.56 6.44
CA PHE A 67 -18.91 15.75 5.94
C PHE A 67 -18.73 15.48 4.44
N PRO A 68 -17.82 14.57 4.05
CA PRO A 68 -17.50 14.34 2.65
C PRO A 68 -18.70 13.79 1.88
N GLU A 69 -18.75 14.11 0.57
CA GLU A 69 -19.59 13.36 -0.36
C GLU A 69 -18.78 12.15 -0.89
N ILE A 70 -19.31 10.94 -0.79
CA ILE A 70 -18.63 9.71 -1.22
C ILE A 70 -19.25 9.21 -2.51
N TRP A 71 -18.46 9.03 -3.55
CA TRP A 71 -18.89 8.57 -4.87
C TRP A 71 -18.36 7.17 -5.15
N VAL A 72 -19.25 6.18 -5.15
CA VAL A 72 -18.94 4.79 -5.46
C VAL A 72 -19.20 4.53 -6.94
N GLN A 73 -18.17 4.11 -7.68
CA GLN A 73 -18.20 4.01 -9.13
C GLN A 73 -17.59 2.68 -9.60
N GLU A 74 -18.14 2.04 -10.63
CA GLU A 74 -17.51 0.82 -11.21
C GLU A 74 -16.10 1.08 -11.75
N ARG A 75 -15.90 2.28 -12.30
CA ARG A 75 -14.61 2.80 -12.77
C ARG A 75 -14.45 4.20 -12.21
N LEU A 76 -13.31 4.50 -11.61
CA LEU A 76 -13.01 5.84 -11.13
C LEU A 76 -12.91 6.79 -12.33
N GLN A 77 -13.88 7.70 -12.45
CA GLN A 77 -13.94 8.68 -13.52
C GLN A 77 -13.54 10.05 -12.95
N VAL A 78 -12.25 10.23 -12.70
CA VAL A 78 -11.70 11.52 -12.27
C VAL A 78 -10.90 12.10 -13.42
N GLN A 79 -11.52 13.04 -14.14
CA GLN A 79 -10.97 13.62 -15.39
C GLN A 79 -9.62 14.32 -15.23
N GLN A 80 -9.23 14.70 -14.01
CA GLN A 80 -7.98 15.42 -13.74
C GLN A 80 -6.81 14.52 -13.32
N SER A 81 -7.06 13.22 -13.25
CA SER A 81 -6.13 12.26 -12.69
C SER A 81 -5.49 11.46 -13.82
N HIS A 82 -4.22 11.74 -14.14
CA HIS A 82 -3.35 10.78 -14.86
C HIS A 82 -3.08 9.50 -14.01
N PHE A 83 -3.71 9.39 -12.84
CA PHE A 83 -3.60 8.28 -11.93
C PHE A 83 -4.66 7.22 -12.29
N SER A 84 -4.23 5.99 -12.56
CA SER A 84 -5.10 4.85 -12.27
C SER A 84 -4.96 4.53 -10.78
N GLN A 85 -5.62 5.32 -9.94
CA GLN A 85 -5.87 4.84 -8.57
C GLN A 85 -6.84 3.68 -8.72
N GLU A 86 -6.43 2.50 -8.28
CA GLU A 86 -7.15 1.27 -8.61
C GLU A 86 -8.37 1.05 -7.72
N THR A 87 -8.47 1.77 -6.59
CA THR A 87 -9.43 1.45 -5.54
C THR A 87 -10.16 2.65 -4.94
N GLY A 88 -9.53 3.82 -4.77
CA GLY A 88 -10.17 5.04 -4.23
C GLY A 88 -9.31 6.28 -4.46
N LEU A 89 -9.81 7.47 -4.11
CA LEU A 89 -9.05 8.73 -3.99
C LEU A 89 -9.88 9.83 -3.31
N THR A 90 -9.23 10.78 -2.64
CA THR A 90 -9.85 12.00 -2.10
C THR A 90 -9.60 13.21 -3.01
N VAL A 91 -10.65 13.97 -3.30
CA VAL A 91 -10.61 15.20 -4.10
C VAL A 91 -10.81 16.40 -3.18
N PHE A 92 -9.83 17.29 -3.20
CA PHE A 92 -9.81 18.54 -2.43
C PHE A 92 -10.33 19.73 -3.26
N GLY A 93 -10.94 20.68 -2.56
CA GLY A 93 -11.44 21.93 -3.11
C GLY A 93 -10.34 22.95 -3.36
N ALA A 94 -10.74 24.14 -3.83
CA ALA A 94 -9.80 25.24 -4.04
C ALA A 94 -9.25 25.82 -2.72
N ASP A 95 -9.96 25.58 -1.64
CA ASP A 95 -9.64 25.91 -0.25
C ASP A 95 -8.96 24.74 0.49
N ASP A 96 -8.52 23.72 -0.24
CA ASP A 96 -7.88 22.51 0.29
C ASP A 96 -8.76 21.68 1.24
N GLN A 97 -10.08 21.95 1.25
CA GLN A 97 -11.03 21.19 2.03
C GLN A 97 -11.43 19.92 1.26
N PRO A 98 -11.55 18.75 1.92
CA PRO A 98 -11.95 17.52 1.25
C PRO A 98 -13.41 17.63 0.78
N LEU A 99 -13.58 17.76 -0.54
CA LEU A 99 -14.92 17.89 -1.14
C LEU A 99 -15.57 16.52 -1.31
N ARG A 100 -14.77 15.52 -1.72
CA ARG A 100 -15.31 14.26 -2.18
C ARG A 100 -14.32 13.12 -2.08
N ILE A 101 -14.81 11.96 -1.66
CA ILE A 101 -14.07 10.69 -1.74
C ILE A 101 -14.64 9.89 -2.90
N HIS A 102 -13.80 9.37 -3.78
CA HIS A 102 -14.21 8.41 -4.81
C HIS A 102 -13.75 7.01 -4.42
N LEU A 103 -14.62 6.02 -4.62
CA LEU A 103 -14.34 4.61 -4.33
C LEU A 103 -14.72 3.75 -5.54
N LYS A 104 -13.91 2.72 -5.80
CA LYS A 104 -14.21 1.72 -6.81
C LYS A 104 -15.18 0.68 -6.24
N ALA A 105 -16.35 0.56 -6.88
CA ALA A 105 -17.33 -0.46 -6.56
C ALA A 105 -16.73 -1.86 -6.69
N ASN A 106 -17.21 -2.81 -5.87
CA ASN A 106 -16.79 -4.21 -5.89
C ASN A 106 -15.29 -4.45 -5.60
N SER A 107 -14.57 -3.45 -5.08
CA SER A 107 -13.22 -3.66 -4.57
C SER A 107 -13.28 -4.62 -3.37
N PRO A 108 -12.50 -5.72 -3.33
CA PRO A 108 -12.42 -6.58 -2.14
C PRO A 108 -11.85 -5.83 -0.93
N ARG A 109 -11.23 -4.67 -1.15
CA ARG A 109 -10.65 -3.79 -0.13
C ARG A 109 -11.48 -2.53 0.12
N LEU A 110 -12.75 -2.48 -0.30
CA LEU A 110 -13.58 -1.28 -0.25
C LEU A 110 -13.61 -0.61 1.13
N ARG A 111 -13.76 -1.41 2.21
CA ARG A 111 -13.76 -0.92 3.59
C ARG A 111 -12.41 -0.33 4.00
N GLN A 112 -11.30 -1.03 3.68
CA GLN A 112 -9.95 -0.55 3.95
C GLN A 112 -9.64 0.73 3.17
N THR A 113 -10.02 0.80 1.89
CA THR A 113 -9.87 2.00 1.07
C THR A 113 -10.70 3.16 1.63
N LEU A 114 -11.96 2.94 2.03
CA LEU A 114 -12.74 3.99 2.67
C LEU A 114 -12.09 4.48 3.96
N ALA A 115 -11.55 3.59 4.79
CA ALA A 115 -10.83 3.98 6.00
C ALA A 115 -9.60 4.84 5.69
N HIS A 116 -8.81 4.47 4.67
CA HIS A 116 -7.67 5.25 4.18
C HIS A 116 -8.10 6.65 3.74
N GLU A 117 -9.09 6.76 2.85
CA GLU A 117 -9.56 8.05 2.33
C GLU A 117 -10.24 8.92 3.39
N LEU A 118 -10.86 8.31 4.41
CA LEU A 118 -11.40 9.05 5.54
C LEU A 118 -10.29 9.69 6.40
N VAL A 119 -9.09 9.12 6.45
CA VAL A 119 -7.97 9.76 7.14
C VAL A 119 -7.61 11.06 6.42
N HIS A 120 -7.41 11.01 5.09
CA HIS A 120 -7.21 12.20 4.26
C HIS A 120 -8.30 13.26 4.49
N ALA A 121 -9.56 12.83 4.49
CA ALA A 121 -10.69 13.74 4.65
C ALA A 121 -10.90 14.29 6.06
N LEU A 122 -10.26 13.72 7.08
CA LEU A 122 -10.41 14.14 8.48
C LEU A 122 -9.14 14.78 9.05
N MET A 123 -8.01 14.71 8.35
CA MET A 123 -6.79 15.41 8.73
C MET A 123 -7.03 16.93 8.71
N GLY A 124 -6.96 17.56 9.89
CA GLY A 124 -7.08 19.00 10.01
C GLY A 124 -5.81 19.76 9.63
N GLU A 125 -5.89 21.09 9.60
CA GLU A 125 -4.79 21.96 9.17
C GLU A 125 -3.50 21.69 9.97
N SER A 126 -3.61 21.31 11.25
CA SER A 126 -2.44 21.01 12.09
C SER A 126 -1.51 19.92 11.52
N TRP A 127 -1.98 19.08 10.60
CA TRP A 127 -1.17 18.06 9.92
C TRP A 127 -0.41 18.56 8.70
N GLU A 128 -0.79 19.70 8.12
CA GLU A 128 -0.26 20.26 6.86
C GLU A 128 1.28 20.22 6.69
N PRO A 129 2.12 20.47 7.72
CA PRO A 129 3.57 20.41 7.54
C PRO A 129 4.13 19.01 7.34
N LEU A 130 3.32 17.97 7.53
CA LEU A 130 3.77 16.59 7.42
C LEU A 130 4.10 16.27 5.94
N PRO A 131 5.24 15.62 5.64
CA PRO A 131 5.53 15.12 4.30
C PRO A 131 4.43 14.20 3.78
N GLY A 132 4.12 14.29 2.48
CA GLY A 132 3.04 13.49 1.87
C GLY A 132 3.26 11.99 2.02
N VAL A 133 4.52 11.54 1.96
CA VAL A 133 4.88 10.15 2.23
C VAL A 133 4.44 9.68 3.62
N LEU A 134 4.60 10.51 4.66
CA LEU A 134 4.16 10.15 6.01
C LEU A 134 2.63 10.26 6.16
N GLU A 135 2.00 11.21 5.48
CA GLU A 135 0.54 11.31 5.41
C GLU A 135 -0.09 10.01 4.89
N GLU A 136 0.41 9.50 3.76
CA GLU A 136 -0.03 8.20 3.23
C GLU A 136 0.28 7.05 4.19
N GLY A 137 1.44 7.09 4.86
CA GLY A 137 1.79 6.11 5.89
C GLY A 137 0.80 6.08 7.05
N ILE A 138 0.34 7.24 7.51
CA ILE A 138 -0.69 7.35 8.55
C ILE A 138 -2.01 6.78 8.04
N CYS A 139 -2.39 7.10 6.80
CA CYS A 139 -3.59 6.57 6.17
C CYS A 139 -3.58 5.04 6.11
N GLU A 140 -2.46 4.44 5.69
CA GLU A 140 -2.31 2.98 5.64
C GLU A 140 -2.32 2.33 7.03
N VAL A 141 -1.62 2.90 8.02
CA VAL A 141 -1.56 2.31 9.37
C VAL A 141 -2.92 2.40 10.08
N ILE A 142 -3.64 3.52 9.97
CA ILE A 142 -4.99 3.63 10.52
C ILE A 142 -5.94 2.69 9.79
N ALA A 143 -5.88 2.63 8.46
CA ALA A 143 -6.72 1.72 7.69
C ALA A 143 -6.47 0.24 8.06
N ALA A 144 -5.21 -0.16 8.26
CA ALA A 144 -4.85 -1.49 8.74
C ALA A 144 -5.40 -1.76 10.15
N LYS A 145 -5.25 -0.81 11.08
CA LYS A 145 -5.78 -0.92 12.45
C LYS A 145 -7.30 -1.14 12.49
N LEU A 146 -8.04 -0.50 11.59
CA LEU A 146 -9.51 -0.60 11.51
C LEU A 146 -10.00 -1.79 10.65
N ASN A 147 -9.09 -2.52 10.00
CA ASN A 147 -9.39 -3.65 9.11
C ASN A 147 -8.38 -4.80 9.34
N PRO A 148 -8.35 -5.42 10.54
CA PRO A 148 -7.32 -6.38 10.93
C PRO A 148 -7.26 -7.58 9.99
N ASP A 149 -8.39 -8.10 9.51
CA ASP A 149 -8.44 -9.27 8.62
C ASP A 149 -7.69 -9.07 7.28
N MET A 150 -7.54 -7.81 6.83
CA MET A 150 -6.84 -7.46 5.59
C MET A 150 -5.47 -6.82 5.84
N ALA A 151 -5.13 -6.56 7.10
CA ALA A 151 -3.92 -5.84 7.47
C ALA A 151 -2.64 -6.58 7.07
N PRO A 152 -2.47 -7.90 7.34
CA PRO A 152 -1.24 -8.60 6.96
C PRO A 152 -1.01 -8.60 5.44
N SER A 153 -2.05 -8.88 4.66
CA SER A 153 -1.97 -8.89 3.19
C SER A 153 -1.58 -7.53 2.62
N ARG A 154 -2.14 -6.44 3.18
CA ARG A 154 -1.80 -5.08 2.76
C ARG A 154 -0.39 -4.69 3.21
N ALA A 155 -0.01 -5.00 4.45
CA ALA A 155 1.30 -4.74 5.01
C ALA A 155 2.40 -5.45 4.22
N ALA A 156 2.22 -6.74 3.90
CA ALA A 156 3.11 -7.51 3.03
C ALA A 156 3.37 -6.80 1.68
N GLY A 157 2.30 -6.37 1.00
CA GLY A 157 2.41 -5.65 -0.27
C GLY A 157 3.07 -4.27 -0.14
N LEU A 158 2.80 -3.53 0.94
CA LEU A 158 3.41 -2.23 1.21
C LEU A 158 4.90 -2.35 1.56
N LEU A 159 5.30 -3.34 2.37
CA LEU A 159 6.69 -3.59 2.73
C LEU A 159 7.50 -4.09 1.52
N ALA A 160 6.93 -4.97 0.70
CA ALA A 160 7.53 -5.36 -0.57
C ALA A 160 7.72 -4.15 -1.50
N SER A 161 6.73 -3.25 -1.54
CA SER A 161 6.82 -2.00 -2.34
C SER A 161 7.87 -1.03 -1.78
N ALA A 162 7.97 -0.91 -0.45
CA ALA A 162 8.98 -0.08 0.23
C ALA A 162 10.42 -0.51 -0.11
N SER A 163 10.61 -1.78 -0.44
CA SER A 163 11.92 -2.34 -0.78
C SER A 163 12.62 -1.70 -1.96
N ALA A 164 11.86 -1.09 -2.88
CA ALA A 164 12.40 -0.32 -3.98
C ALA A 164 13.34 0.81 -3.55
N TRP A 165 13.18 1.32 -2.32
CA TRP A 165 13.94 2.45 -1.78
C TRP A 165 15.27 2.06 -1.12
N PHE A 166 15.50 0.76 -0.90
CA PHE A 166 16.70 0.23 -0.25
C PHE A 166 17.30 -0.99 -0.97
N GLY A 167 16.93 -1.19 -2.24
CA GLY A 167 17.55 -2.18 -3.11
C GLY A 167 16.95 -3.58 -3.04
N GLY A 168 15.70 -3.72 -2.57
CA GLY A 168 14.96 -4.98 -2.53
C GLY A 168 14.96 -5.67 -1.15
N LEU A 169 14.11 -6.70 -1.02
CA LEU A 169 14.10 -7.59 0.16
C LEU A 169 14.93 -8.83 -0.14
N GLU A 170 15.91 -9.09 0.72
CA GLU A 170 16.70 -10.32 0.64
C GLU A 170 15.88 -11.49 1.17
N GLY A 171 15.82 -12.57 0.39
CA GLY A 171 15.09 -13.78 0.70
C GLY A 171 15.91 -15.04 0.46
N GLU A 172 15.48 -16.14 1.07
CA GLU A 172 16.08 -17.45 0.93
C GLU A 172 15.00 -18.52 0.80
N LEU A 173 15.15 -19.40 -0.19
CA LEU A 173 14.43 -20.66 -0.27
C LEU A 173 15.30 -21.75 0.35
N LEU A 174 14.82 -22.30 1.46
CA LEU A 174 15.51 -23.28 2.27
C LEU A 174 14.95 -24.67 2.01
N CYS A 175 15.83 -25.65 1.84
CA CYS A 175 15.46 -27.04 1.60
C CYS A 175 16.39 -27.99 2.35
N THR A 176 15.83 -28.99 3.01
CA THR A 176 16.60 -30.06 3.65
C THR A 176 16.92 -31.14 2.62
N VAL A 177 18.19 -31.37 2.32
CA VAL A 177 18.62 -32.50 1.50
C VAL A 177 18.93 -33.68 2.43
N PRO A 178 18.22 -34.81 2.32
CA PRO A 178 18.46 -35.96 3.17
C PRO A 178 19.85 -36.54 2.93
N ARG A 179 20.43 -37.15 3.96
CA ARG A 179 21.73 -37.82 3.90
C ARG A 179 21.84 -38.77 2.71
N ARG A 180 22.83 -38.51 1.84
CA ARG A 180 23.21 -39.34 0.68
C ARG A 180 24.66 -39.02 0.30
N GLU A 181 25.43 -39.93 -0.28
CA GLU A 181 26.80 -39.59 -0.68
C GLU A 181 26.82 -38.39 -1.67
N PRO A 182 27.72 -37.40 -1.48
CA PRO A 182 28.83 -37.33 -0.51
C PRO A 182 28.46 -36.74 0.88
N TRP A 183 27.21 -36.37 1.13
CA TRP A 183 26.74 -35.80 2.40
C TRP A 183 26.56 -36.87 3.49
N THR A 184 27.24 -36.69 4.62
CA THR A 184 27.20 -37.62 5.76
C THR A 184 26.05 -37.36 6.74
N ARG A 185 25.30 -36.28 6.53
CA ARG A 185 24.15 -35.84 7.34
C ARG A 185 23.17 -35.08 6.45
N ASP A 186 21.95 -34.90 6.94
CA ASP A 186 21.00 -33.99 6.34
C ASP A 186 21.62 -32.60 6.23
N THR A 187 21.48 -31.99 5.06
CA THR A 187 22.16 -30.74 4.72
C THR A 187 21.10 -29.71 4.34
N LEU A 188 21.09 -28.58 5.05
CA LEU A 188 20.26 -27.44 4.67
C LEU A 188 20.90 -26.72 3.48
N LEU A 189 20.21 -26.71 2.35
CA LEU A 189 20.53 -25.88 1.22
C LEU A 189 19.73 -24.58 1.30
N SER A 190 20.38 -23.48 0.92
CA SER A 190 19.76 -22.16 0.77
C SER A 190 19.97 -21.66 -0.66
N LEU A 191 18.88 -21.26 -1.30
CA LEU A 191 18.89 -20.48 -2.52
C LEU A 191 18.54 -19.03 -2.16
N SER A 192 19.56 -18.17 -2.11
CA SER A 192 19.36 -16.73 -1.90
C SER A 192 18.78 -16.08 -3.15
N PHE A 193 17.84 -15.16 -2.95
CA PHE A 193 17.25 -14.34 -3.99
C PHE A 193 16.88 -12.98 -3.42
N ARG A 194 16.53 -12.07 -4.31
CA ARG A 194 16.09 -10.72 -3.95
C ARG A 194 14.73 -10.46 -4.56
N ILE A 195 13.80 -10.00 -3.73
CA ILE A 195 12.51 -9.49 -4.17
C ILE A 195 12.72 -8.02 -4.51
N GLU A 196 12.68 -7.74 -5.80
CA GLU A 196 12.76 -6.38 -6.31
C GLU A 196 11.36 -5.93 -6.70
N SER A 197 11.02 -4.69 -6.36
CA SER A 197 9.87 -4.03 -6.98
C SER A 197 10.12 -3.92 -8.48
N GLU A 198 9.06 -4.08 -9.30
CA GLU A 198 9.12 -3.82 -10.74
C GLU A 198 9.62 -2.39 -11.07
N ARG A 199 9.54 -1.50 -10.07
CA ARG A 199 9.99 -0.11 -10.17
C ARG A 199 11.12 0.14 -9.19
N THR A 200 12.24 0.60 -9.73
CA THR A 200 13.38 1.09 -8.96
C THR A 200 13.31 2.61 -8.85
N ALA A 201 13.82 3.16 -7.74
CA ALA A 201 13.99 4.61 -7.63
C ALA A 201 14.96 5.10 -8.72
N PRO A 202 14.71 6.26 -9.35
CA PRO A 202 15.73 6.87 -10.19
C PRO A 202 17.04 7.06 -9.41
N ASP A 203 18.20 6.86 -10.04
CA ASP A 203 19.52 6.93 -9.38
C ASP A 203 19.78 8.24 -8.60
N HIS A 204 19.11 9.32 -8.99
CA HIS A 204 19.24 10.65 -8.40
C HIS A 204 18.19 10.95 -7.31
N LEU A 205 17.30 10.00 -7.01
CA LEU A 205 16.19 10.18 -6.09
C LEU A 205 16.28 9.14 -4.97
N GLY A 206 16.87 9.53 -3.85
CA GLY A 206 16.89 8.74 -2.64
C GLY A 206 15.60 8.86 -1.82
N PHE A 207 15.42 7.95 -0.86
CA PHE A 207 14.28 7.99 0.06
C PHE A 207 14.25 9.28 0.92
N ARG A 208 15.38 9.96 1.09
CA ARG A 208 15.44 11.23 1.83
C ARG A 208 14.82 12.36 1.02
N ASP A 209 15.04 12.35 -0.30
CA ASP A 209 14.57 13.40 -1.20
C ASP A 209 13.04 13.34 -1.32
N ILE A 210 12.46 12.13 -1.41
CA ILE A 210 11.00 11.98 -1.54
C ILE A 210 10.24 12.48 -0.29
N LEU A 211 10.89 12.51 0.89
CA LEU A 211 10.33 13.03 2.14
C LEU A 211 10.30 14.57 2.20
N GLU A 212 10.85 15.28 1.22
CA GLU A 212 10.78 16.76 1.16
C GLU A 212 9.48 17.26 0.50
N PHE A 213 8.75 16.37 -0.17
CA PHE A 213 7.57 16.71 -0.96
C PHE A 213 6.27 16.44 -0.18
N ASP A 214 5.30 17.32 -0.37
CA ASP A 214 3.90 17.05 0.02
C ASP A 214 3.21 16.22 -1.06
N ASN A 215 2.01 15.69 -0.76
CA ASN A 215 1.28 14.83 -1.69
C ASN A 215 1.00 15.51 -3.04
N ARG A 216 0.68 16.80 -3.03
CA ARG A 216 0.41 17.55 -4.26
C ARG A 216 1.67 17.65 -5.13
N GLN A 217 2.82 17.96 -4.54
CA GLN A 217 4.09 18.05 -5.24
C GLN A 217 4.53 16.69 -5.79
N LEU A 218 4.36 15.60 -5.01
CA LEU A 218 4.63 14.22 -5.46
C LEU A 218 3.84 13.92 -6.74
N HIS A 219 2.54 14.21 -6.73
CA HIS A 219 1.64 13.98 -7.85
C HIS A 219 1.89 14.88 -9.06
N GLN A 220 2.34 16.12 -8.87
CA GLN A 220 2.65 17.04 -9.95
C GLN A 220 3.99 16.75 -10.62
N ARG A 221 4.97 16.33 -9.83
CA ARG A 221 6.35 16.18 -10.26
C ARG A 221 6.60 14.86 -10.99
N TRP A 222 5.92 13.79 -10.60
CA TRP A 222 6.09 12.47 -11.18
C TRP A 222 4.77 11.91 -11.69
N ARG A 223 4.79 11.44 -12.94
CA ARG A 223 3.68 10.66 -13.50
C ARG A 223 3.62 9.30 -12.82
N LYS A 224 2.43 8.69 -12.88
CA LYS A 224 2.25 7.32 -12.39
C LYS A 224 3.29 6.38 -13.00
N GLY A 225 4.03 5.70 -12.15
CA GLY A 225 5.04 4.72 -12.54
C GLY A 225 6.43 5.27 -12.79
N GLU A 226 6.66 6.59 -12.70
CA GLU A 226 8.01 7.17 -12.81
C GLU A 226 8.86 6.99 -11.56
N ILE A 227 8.23 6.83 -10.40
CA ILE A 227 8.89 6.53 -9.13
C ILE A 227 8.29 5.25 -8.51
N PRO A 228 9.03 4.58 -7.62
CA PRO A 228 8.48 3.53 -6.79
C PRO A 228 7.28 4.01 -5.99
N ASP A 229 6.48 3.06 -5.54
CA ASP A 229 5.36 3.36 -4.68
C ASP A 229 5.87 3.95 -3.35
N TYR A 230 5.53 5.22 -3.10
CA TYR A 230 5.90 5.93 -1.88
C TYR A 230 4.93 5.62 -0.73
N HIS A 231 3.76 5.02 -1.00
CA HIS A 231 2.83 4.55 0.03
C HIS A 231 3.49 3.48 0.90
N GLY A 232 4.24 2.56 0.27
CA GLY A 232 5.02 1.54 0.98
C GLY A 232 6.09 2.14 1.91
N LEU A 233 6.83 3.15 1.43
CA LEU A 233 7.81 3.87 2.25
C LEU A 233 7.13 4.60 3.42
N GLY A 234 6.00 5.24 3.17
CA GLY A 234 5.16 5.87 4.18
C GLY A 234 4.76 4.90 5.27
N TYR A 235 4.16 3.78 4.88
CA TYR A 235 3.76 2.70 5.79
C TYR A 235 4.95 2.21 6.62
N LEU A 236 6.08 1.90 5.98
CA LEU A 236 7.29 1.43 6.66
C LEU A 236 7.73 2.41 7.76
N LEU A 237 7.84 3.71 7.43
CA LEU A 237 8.30 4.72 8.39
C LEU A 237 7.31 4.91 9.54
N VAL A 238 6.02 5.03 9.22
CA VAL A 238 4.98 5.27 10.24
C VAL A 238 4.81 4.04 11.13
N ALA A 239 4.64 2.84 10.57
CA ALA A 239 4.52 1.61 11.35
C ALA A 239 5.75 1.36 12.24
N TRP A 240 6.95 1.66 11.73
CA TRP A 240 8.18 1.54 12.52
C TRP A 240 8.25 2.52 13.69
N ILE A 241 7.91 3.80 13.46
CA ILE A 241 7.83 4.81 14.53
C ILE A 241 6.80 4.37 15.58
N LEU A 242 5.63 3.92 15.14
CA LEU A 242 4.52 3.57 16.03
C LEU A 242 4.70 2.24 16.78
N ARG A 243 5.77 1.49 16.52
CA ARG A 243 6.12 0.34 17.35
C ARG A 243 6.47 0.76 18.79
N ASP A 244 7.14 1.89 18.93
CA ASP A 244 7.68 2.38 20.20
C ASP A 244 6.95 3.67 20.67
N HIS A 245 5.96 4.15 19.91
CA HIS A 245 5.28 5.42 20.12
C HIS A 245 3.79 5.38 19.70
N ASP A 246 2.97 6.27 20.26
CA ASP A 246 1.61 6.51 19.75
C ASP A 246 1.61 7.55 18.62
N ILE A 247 0.54 7.59 17.82
CA ILE A 247 0.38 8.50 16.67
C ILE A 247 0.50 9.99 17.05
N ASP A 248 0.23 10.33 18.32
CA ASP A 248 0.44 11.66 18.88
C ASP A 248 1.87 12.18 18.69
N VAL A 249 2.88 11.31 18.59
CA VAL A 249 4.26 11.75 18.35
C VAL A 249 4.42 12.39 16.97
N LEU A 250 3.72 11.87 15.95
CA LEU A 250 3.74 12.42 14.60
C LEU A 250 2.95 13.72 14.54
N PHE A 251 1.81 13.77 15.25
CA PHE A 251 1.03 14.99 15.39
C PHE A 251 1.85 16.11 16.06
N GLN A 252 2.55 15.79 17.15
CA GLN A 252 3.40 16.74 17.85
C GLN A 252 4.55 17.24 16.96
N LEU A 253 5.12 16.40 16.09
CA LEU A 253 6.11 16.87 15.11
C LEU A 253 5.53 17.94 14.17
N SER A 254 4.30 17.77 13.70
CA SER A 254 3.63 18.76 12.86
C SER A 254 3.34 20.05 13.62
N LEU A 255 2.86 19.96 14.86
CA LEU A 255 2.66 21.13 15.73
C LEU A 255 3.96 21.89 16.01
N ASP A 256 5.06 21.17 16.28
CA ASP A 256 6.37 21.76 16.52
C ASP A 256 6.93 22.45 15.28
N ALA A 257 6.66 21.93 14.08
CA ALA A 257 7.01 22.59 12.83
C ALA A 257 6.23 23.90 12.65
N LYS A 258 4.90 23.87 12.84
CA LYS A 258 4.05 25.08 12.78
C LYS A 258 4.47 26.14 13.80
N ALA A 259 4.74 25.73 15.05
CA ALA A 259 5.17 26.64 16.11
C ALA A 259 6.50 27.35 15.79
N LYS A 260 7.35 26.75 14.95
CA LYS A 260 8.60 27.35 14.46
C LYS A 260 8.44 28.09 13.13
N GLY A 261 7.23 28.20 12.60
CA GLY A 261 6.94 28.82 11.31
C GLY A 261 7.56 28.05 10.13
N LEU A 262 7.78 26.74 10.29
CA LEU A 262 8.26 25.88 9.21
C LEU A 262 7.08 25.43 8.36
N GLU A 263 7.21 25.54 7.05
CA GLU A 263 6.24 25.03 6.08
C GLU A 263 6.13 23.50 6.15
N LYS A 264 7.24 22.80 6.43
CA LYS A 264 7.30 21.34 6.51
C LYS A 264 8.08 20.85 7.72
N VAL A 265 7.72 19.67 8.21
CA VAL A 265 8.52 18.92 9.18
C VAL A 265 9.86 18.56 8.52
N PRO A 266 11.01 18.97 9.09
CA PRO A 266 12.29 18.65 8.50
C PRO A 266 12.52 17.12 8.44
N VAL A 267 13.00 16.62 7.30
CA VAL A 267 13.30 15.17 7.09
C VAL A 267 14.20 14.63 8.22
N GLY A 268 15.18 15.41 8.67
CA GLY A 268 16.05 15.02 9.78
C GLY A 268 15.33 14.78 11.11
N TRP A 269 14.14 15.36 11.35
CA TRP A 269 13.33 15.12 12.54
C TRP A 269 12.66 13.76 12.46
N VAL A 270 12.02 13.46 11.32
CA VAL A 270 11.38 12.17 11.02
C VAL A 270 12.38 11.03 11.16
N LEU A 271 13.54 11.15 10.51
CA LEU A 271 14.56 10.10 10.51
C LEU A 271 15.21 9.89 11.87
N ARG A 272 15.35 10.95 12.68
CA ARG A 272 15.78 10.80 14.08
C ARG A 272 14.73 10.10 14.93
N LEU A 273 13.45 10.40 14.73
CA LEU A 273 12.36 9.73 15.43
C LEU A 273 12.30 8.23 15.06
N ALA A 274 12.39 7.92 13.76
CA ALA A 274 12.43 6.54 13.25
C ALA A 274 13.74 5.80 13.61
N ARG A 275 14.80 6.53 13.99
CA ARG A 275 16.17 5.99 14.15
C ARG A 275 16.69 5.31 12.88
N ILE A 276 16.33 5.85 11.72
CA ILE A 276 16.72 5.35 10.39
C ILE A 276 17.58 6.42 9.71
N TYR A 277 18.85 6.12 9.49
CA TYR A 277 19.82 7.10 8.96
C TYR A 277 20.30 6.78 7.54
N ASP A 278 20.01 5.60 7.02
CA ASP A 278 20.45 5.13 5.70
C ASP A 278 19.53 4.02 5.18
N GLN A 279 19.84 3.51 3.99
CA GLN A 279 19.10 2.41 3.36
C GLN A 279 19.22 1.09 4.15
N VAL A 280 20.32 0.87 4.86
CA VAL A 280 20.51 -0.33 5.69
C VAL A 280 19.52 -0.31 6.86
N GLY A 281 19.33 0.86 7.48
CA GLY A 281 18.31 1.07 8.50
C GLY A 281 16.89 0.83 7.99
N LEU A 282 16.57 1.26 6.76
CA LEU A 282 15.27 0.97 6.13
C LEU A 282 15.07 -0.52 5.88
N ALA A 283 16.05 -1.20 5.29
CA ALA A 283 15.99 -2.64 5.04
C ALA A 283 15.82 -3.42 6.36
N HIS A 284 16.55 -3.02 7.40
CA HIS A 284 16.40 -3.60 8.73
C HIS A 284 14.99 -3.38 9.30
N ALA A 285 14.47 -2.15 9.25
CA ALA A 285 13.12 -1.85 9.72
C ALA A 285 12.06 -2.68 8.98
N SER A 286 12.17 -2.78 7.65
CA SER A 286 11.22 -3.52 6.82
C SER A 286 11.18 -5.01 7.16
N THR A 287 12.35 -5.64 7.29
CA THR A 287 12.43 -7.07 7.69
C THR A 287 11.95 -7.33 9.11
N LYS A 288 12.03 -6.34 10.01
CA LYS A 288 11.53 -6.46 11.39
C LYS A 288 10.03 -6.21 11.53
N LEU A 289 9.44 -5.47 10.59
CA LEU A 289 7.97 -5.30 10.51
C LEU A 289 7.29 -6.46 9.79
N LEU A 290 8.03 -7.28 9.05
CA LEU A 290 7.49 -8.48 8.44
C LEU A 290 7.30 -9.56 9.53
N GLY A 291 6.10 -9.60 10.12
CA GLY A 291 5.69 -10.62 11.05
C GLY A 291 5.36 -11.94 10.34
N ASP A 292 4.91 -12.92 11.13
CA ASP A 292 4.59 -14.25 10.61
C ASP A 292 3.41 -14.20 9.63
N GLU A 293 2.39 -13.39 9.92
CA GLU A 293 1.20 -13.23 9.07
C GLU A 293 1.54 -12.51 7.74
N GLU A 294 2.37 -11.46 7.77
CA GLU A 294 2.83 -10.81 6.55
C GLU A 294 3.71 -11.73 5.69
N LEU A 295 4.55 -12.55 6.33
CA LEU A 295 5.38 -13.52 5.62
C LEU A 295 4.53 -14.62 4.97
N GLU A 296 3.49 -15.10 5.65
CA GLU A 296 2.52 -16.04 5.08
C GLU A 296 1.82 -15.45 3.85
N GLU A 297 1.37 -14.21 3.93
CA GLU A 297 0.77 -13.50 2.80
C GLU A 297 1.76 -13.31 1.63
N MET A 298 3.01 -12.92 1.91
CA MET A 298 4.05 -12.85 0.87
C MET A 298 4.28 -14.20 0.21
N ALA A 299 4.32 -15.28 0.99
CA ALA A 299 4.47 -16.64 0.50
C ALA A 299 3.29 -17.06 -0.39
N TYR A 300 2.07 -16.72 0.02
CA TYR A 300 0.85 -17.03 -0.72
C TYR A 300 0.82 -16.31 -2.08
N HIS A 301 1.04 -14.99 -2.12
CA HIS A 301 0.98 -14.21 -3.36
C HIS A 301 2.14 -14.49 -4.32
N SER A 302 3.29 -14.94 -3.80
CA SER A 302 4.50 -15.24 -4.59
C SER A 302 4.72 -16.75 -4.80
N ALA A 303 3.74 -17.58 -4.44
CA ALA A 303 3.86 -19.05 -4.43
C ALA A 303 4.32 -19.63 -5.78
N VAL A 304 3.76 -19.14 -6.88
CA VAL A 304 4.10 -19.57 -8.25
C VAL A 304 5.57 -19.29 -8.57
N GLU A 305 6.04 -18.09 -8.25
CA GLU A 305 7.43 -17.68 -8.52
C GLU A 305 8.42 -18.49 -7.67
N PHE A 306 8.10 -18.72 -6.40
CA PHE A 306 8.93 -19.56 -5.52
C PHE A 306 8.97 -21.02 -5.99
N ALA A 307 7.84 -21.57 -6.46
CA ALA A 307 7.80 -22.92 -7.01
C ALA A 307 8.71 -23.07 -8.24
N ARG A 308 8.68 -22.11 -9.16
CA ARG A 308 9.58 -22.08 -10.34
C ARG A 308 11.06 -22.00 -9.95
N ARG A 309 11.39 -21.17 -8.95
CA ARG A 309 12.76 -21.09 -8.42
C ARG A 309 13.20 -22.40 -7.78
N CYS A 310 12.32 -23.07 -7.05
CA CYS A 310 12.59 -24.39 -6.50
C CYS A 310 12.83 -25.43 -7.62
N ALA A 311 11.95 -25.47 -8.63
CA ALA A 311 12.05 -26.40 -9.75
C ALA A 311 13.30 -26.17 -10.62
N SER A 312 13.75 -24.94 -10.81
CA SER A 312 14.97 -24.66 -11.59
C SER A 312 16.27 -24.99 -10.83
N PHE A 313 16.25 -24.94 -9.49
CA PHE A 313 17.48 -25.08 -8.70
C PHE A 313 17.64 -26.44 -8.01
N PHE A 314 16.58 -26.99 -7.42
CA PHE A 314 16.69 -28.14 -6.52
C PHE A 314 16.72 -29.53 -7.19
N PRO A 315 16.20 -29.81 -8.41
CA PRO A 315 16.21 -31.17 -8.96
C PRO A 315 17.58 -31.84 -9.03
N LYS A 316 18.66 -31.08 -9.26
CA LYS A 316 20.05 -31.61 -9.22
C LYS A 316 20.42 -32.22 -7.86
N PHE A 317 19.74 -31.81 -6.79
CA PHE A 317 19.90 -32.33 -5.44
C PHE A 317 18.91 -33.45 -5.08
N PHE A 318 17.94 -33.74 -5.95
CA PHE A 318 16.90 -34.76 -5.77
C PHE A 318 16.71 -35.57 -7.08
N PRO A 319 17.78 -36.21 -7.59
CA PRO A 319 17.74 -36.95 -8.85
C PRO A 319 16.74 -38.10 -8.76
N GLY A 320 15.91 -38.24 -9.79
CA GLY A 320 14.88 -39.28 -9.88
C GLY A 320 13.69 -39.08 -8.94
N HIS A 321 13.64 -37.99 -8.16
CA HIS A 321 12.49 -37.68 -7.31
C HIS A 321 11.47 -36.87 -8.10
N THR A 322 10.20 -37.15 -7.87
CA THR A 322 9.06 -36.34 -8.27
C THR A 322 8.96 -35.07 -7.42
N ALA A 323 8.17 -34.10 -7.87
CA ALA A 323 7.86 -32.90 -7.09
C ALA A 323 7.25 -33.26 -5.72
N SER A 324 6.33 -34.21 -5.65
CA SER A 324 5.75 -34.67 -4.38
C SER A 324 6.79 -35.24 -3.42
N GLU A 325 7.70 -36.09 -3.91
CA GLU A 325 8.78 -36.64 -3.06
C GLU A 325 9.76 -35.54 -2.60
N PHE A 326 10.02 -34.53 -3.45
CA PHE A 326 10.75 -33.34 -3.04
C PHE A 326 10.01 -32.54 -1.96
N MET A 327 8.69 -32.41 -2.03
CA MET A 327 7.93 -31.71 -0.99
C MET A 327 8.05 -32.39 0.37
N ASP A 328 7.94 -33.72 0.38
CA ASP A 328 7.97 -34.52 1.60
C ASP A 328 9.37 -34.58 2.24
N LEU A 329 10.40 -34.75 1.41
CA LEU A 329 11.80 -34.87 1.87
C LEU A 329 12.47 -33.50 2.04
N GLY A 330 12.24 -32.62 1.08
CA GLY A 330 12.88 -31.31 0.97
C GLY A 330 12.34 -30.28 1.95
N GLN A 331 11.04 -30.36 2.26
CA GLN A 331 10.33 -29.44 3.15
C GLN A 331 10.69 -27.96 2.84
N PRO A 332 10.36 -27.47 1.63
CA PRO A 332 10.75 -26.14 1.20
C PRO A 332 10.15 -25.07 2.11
N ARG A 333 10.99 -24.12 2.51
CA ARG A 333 10.64 -23.00 3.40
C ARG A 333 11.12 -21.68 2.81
N LEU A 334 10.37 -20.62 3.05
CA LEU A 334 10.73 -19.24 2.73
C LEU A 334 11.25 -18.53 3.97
N ARG A 335 12.36 -17.80 3.83
CA ARG A 335 12.84 -16.84 4.84
C ARG A 335 13.10 -15.49 4.18
N ILE A 336 12.67 -14.38 4.79
CA ILE A 336 12.96 -13.02 4.33
C ILE A 336 13.77 -12.29 5.41
N GLY A 337 14.99 -11.89 5.08
CA GLY A 337 15.91 -11.27 6.04
C GLY A 337 16.11 -12.12 7.31
N GLN A 338 15.67 -11.61 8.46
CA GLN A 338 15.74 -12.29 9.76
C GLN A 338 14.38 -12.80 10.25
N SER A 339 13.39 -12.92 9.36
CA SER A 339 12.06 -13.44 9.70
C SER A 339 12.12 -14.92 10.13
N GLN A 340 11.00 -15.40 10.65
CA GLN A 340 10.77 -16.84 10.76
C GLN A 340 10.75 -17.51 9.38
N GLU A 341 10.82 -18.84 9.38
CA GLU A 341 10.74 -19.66 8.17
C GLU A 341 9.28 -20.05 7.93
N GLN A 342 8.73 -19.69 6.77
CA GLN A 342 7.38 -20.04 6.35
C GLN A 342 7.40 -21.34 5.53
N PRO A 343 6.74 -22.42 5.97
CA PRO A 343 6.56 -23.62 5.15
C PRO A 343 5.80 -23.29 3.86
N LEU A 344 6.34 -23.76 2.73
CA LEU A 344 5.68 -23.63 1.42
C LEU A 344 4.83 -24.86 1.08
N THR A 345 4.93 -25.93 1.89
CA THR A 345 4.26 -27.22 1.67
C THR A 345 2.74 -27.16 1.74
N ASP A 346 2.24 -26.18 2.48
CA ASP A 346 0.82 -26.04 2.81
C ASP A 346 0.11 -25.08 1.86
N ILE A 347 0.84 -24.45 0.94
CA ILE A 347 0.31 -23.48 -0.02
C ILE A 347 -0.11 -24.21 -1.32
N PRO A 348 -1.41 -24.32 -1.65
CA PRO A 348 -1.86 -25.11 -2.80
C PRO A 348 -1.31 -24.63 -4.14
N ALA A 349 -1.20 -23.31 -4.32
CA ALA A 349 -0.65 -22.71 -5.54
C ALA A 349 0.83 -23.04 -5.74
N PHE A 350 1.61 -23.11 -4.66
CA PHE A 350 3.02 -23.51 -4.72
C PHE A 350 3.14 -24.96 -5.18
N ARG A 351 2.38 -25.88 -4.58
CA ARG A 351 2.37 -27.30 -4.95
C ARG A 351 1.99 -27.51 -6.41
N ALA A 352 0.88 -26.90 -6.84
CA ALA A 352 0.40 -27.04 -8.22
C ALA A 352 1.41 -26.55 -9.26
N GLU A 353 2.05 -25.40 -9.03
CA GLU A 353 3.06 -24.88 -9.95
C GLU A 353 4.36 -25.70 -9.90
N LEU A 354 4.73 -26.21 -8.73
CA LEU A 354 5.92 -27.05 -8.58
C LEU A 354 5.75 -28.35 -9.36
N ASP A 355 4.61 -29.04 -9.24
CA ASP A 355 4.30 -30.25 -9.99
C ASP A 355 4.40 -30.02 -11.51
N LEU A 356 3.95 -28.85 -11.99
CA LEU A 356 4.04 -28.47 -13.40
C LEU A 356 5.49 -28.20 -13.84
N SER A 357 6.24 -27.45 -13.03
CA SER A 357 7.56 -26.95 -13.39
C SER A 357 8.67 -27.99 -13.22
N TRP A 358 8.49 -28.96 -12.31
CA TRP A 358 9.53 -29.93 -11.94
C TRP A 358 9.97 -30.84 -13.10
N PHE A 359 9.07 -31.12 -14.05
CA PHE A 359 9.35 -31.98 -15.20
C PHE A 359 9.89 -31.24 -16.43
N LEU A 360 9.80 -29.91 -16.46
CA LEU A 360 10.29 -29.13 -17.61
C LEU A 360 11.82 -28.95 -17.57
N GLU A 361 12.43 -29.16 -16.41
CA GLU A 361 13.86 -28.94 -16.16
C GLU A 361 14.68 -30.25 -16.05
N LEU A 362 14.03 -31.41 -16.19
CA LEU A 362 14.65 -32.75 -16.29
C LEU A 362 14.73 -33.18 -17.75
#